data_AF-A0A957YVZ7-F1
#
_entry.id   AF-A0A957YVZ7-F1
#
_cell.length_a   1.000
_cell.length_b   1.000
_cell.length_c   1.000
_cell.angle_alpha   90.00
_cell.angle_beta   90.00
_cell.angle_gamma   90.00
#
_symmetry.space_group_name_H-M   'P 1'
#
loop_
_entity.id
_entity.type
_entity.pdbx_description
1 polymer ?
#
loop_
_entity_poly.entity_id
_entity_poly.type
_entity_poly.pdbx_seq_one_letter_code
_entity_poly.pdbx_strand_id
1 'polypeptide(L)'
;MNVHPNLSAIDLMSVHRTTLFRQDTNNRLGAVNEPGFPDPPRFWMGRTVQGNQWRFHYALPPETVATLEELCQAEPVPTDLRQPPQNAAAIKSALNRHAPIQSDYRGPAYWVPRAGDSPHQATLITSTNAELLHRHFADLLEPDTYHLLGPVAAVVVDGCA
;
A
#
# COMPACT_ATOMS: atom_id res chain seq x y z
N MET A 1 23.60 -12.56 -14.12
CA MET A 1 24.21 -12.39 -12.78
C MET A 1 23.24 -11.54 -11.96
N ASN A 2 22.25 -12.15 -11.33
CA ASN A 2 21.19 -11.42 -10.60
C ASN A 2 21.35 -11.69 -9.11
N VAL A 3 22.11 -10.82 -8.44
CA VAL A 3 22.13 -10.74 -6.98
C VAL A 3 20.97 -9.80 -6.62
N HIS A 4 19.81 -10.33 -6.24
CA HIS A 4 18.82 -9.49 -5.59
C HIS A 4 19.34 -9.15 -4.18
N PRO A 5 19.28 -7.88 -3.75
CA PRO A 5 19.56 -7.57 -2.36
C PRO A 5 18.53 -8.29 -1.48
N ASN A 6 19.01 -8.95 -0.44
CA ASN A 6 18.16 -9.51 0.60
C ASN A 6 17.53 -8.30 1.32
N LEU A 7 16.32 -7.89 0.90
CA LEU A 7 15.65 -6.70 1.44
C LEU A 7 15.36 -6.94 2.92
N SER A 8 15.71 -5.96 3.74
CA SER A 8 15.38 -5.99 5.17
C SER A 8 13.87 -5.80 5.38
N ALA A 9 13.35 -6.08 6.57
CA ALA A 9 11.93 -5.84 6.88
C ALA A 9 11.55 -4.36 6.71
N ILE A 10 12.47 -3.44 7.04
CA ILE A 10 12.25 -2.00 6.85
C ILE A 10 12.28 -1.60 5.37
N ASP A 11 13.08 -2.27 4.54
CA ASP A 11 13.07 -2.06 3.08
C ASP A 11 11.77 -2.58 2.46
N LEU A 12 11.32 -3.77 2.86
CA LEU A 12 10.04 -4.33 2.43
C LEU A 12 8.87 -3.42 2.84
N MET A 13 8.93 -2.80 4.02
CA MET A 13 7.92 -1.82 4.44
C MET A 13 7.95 -0.55 3.57
N SER A 14 9.14 -0.12 3.12
CA SER A 14 9.26 0.97 2.15
C SER A 14 8.59 0.61 0.83
N VAL A 15 8.84 -0.61 0.31
CA VAL A 15 8.18 -1.11 -0.91
C VAL A 15 6.67 -1.12 -0.73
N HIS A 16 6.17 -1.71 0.36
CA HIS A 16 4.74 -1.76 0.66
C HIS A 16 4.09 -0.38 0.66
N ARG A 17 4.71 0.61 1.32
CA ARG A 17 4.22 1.99 1.36
C ARG A 17 4.14 2.61 -0.04
N THR A 18 5.19 2.45 -0.85
CA THR A 18 5.23 3.02 -2.22
C THR A 18 4.31 2.27 -3.19
N THR A 19 3.97 1.02 -2.90
CA THR A 19 2.95 0.27 -3.64
C THR A 19 1.55 0.80 -3.34
N LEU A 20 1.26 1.14 -2.07
CA LEU A 20 -0.07 1.59 -1.64
C LEU A 20 -0.36 3.06 -1.95
N PHE A 21 0.64 3.94 -1.90
CA PHE A 21 0.40 5.39 -1.94
C PHE A 21 1.32 6.11 -2.91
N ARG A 22 0.74 7.09 -3.59
CA ARG A 22 1.48 8.14 -4.30
C ARG A 22 1.87 9.21 -3.29
N GLN A 23 3.13 9.61 -3.32
CA GLN A 23 3.67 10.61 -2.40
C GLN A 23 4.00 11.90 -3.15
N ASP A 24 3.85 13.05 -2.47
CA ASP A 24 4.30 14.34 -3.00
C ASP A 24 5.82 14.53 -2.85
N THR A 25 6.33 15.68 -3.29
CA THR A 25 7.77 16.03 -3.19
C THR A 25 8.29 16.13 -1.75
N ASN A 26 7.39 16.27 -0.77
CA ASN A 26 7.70 16.33 0.66
C ASN A 26 7.47 14.96 1.34
N ASN A 27 7.33 13.89 0.56
CA ASN A 27 6.99 12.55 1.01
C ASN A 27 5.62 12.43 1.72
N ARG A 28 4.72 13.41 1.61
CA ARG A 28 3.35 13.33 2.13
C ARG A 28 2.50 12.40 1.29
N LEU A 29 1.46 11.82 1.87
CA LEU A 29 0.49 11.01 1.13
C LEU A 29 -0.37 11.94 0.28
N GLY A 30 -0.34 11.74 -1.04
CA GLY A 30 -1.11 12.51 -2.02
C GLY A 30 -2.35 11.77 -2.52
N ALA A 31 -2.21 10.46 -2.79
CA ALA A 31 -3.32 9.59 -3.20
C ALA A 31 -3.03 8.13 -2.86
N VAL A 32 -4.09 7.31 -2.81
CA VAL A 32 -3.97 5.84 -2.96
C VAL A 32 -3.50 5.54 -4.38
N ASN A 33 -2.60 4.57 -4.52
CA ASN A 33 -2.05 4.16 -5.81
C ASN A 33 -2.97 3.15 -6.53
N GLU A 34 -4.20 3.59 -6.78
CA GLU A 34 -5.25 2.84 -7.46
C GLU A 34 -5.93 3.73 -8.51
N PRO A 35 -6.63 3.16 -9.51
CA PRO A 35 -7.38 3.94 -10.48
C PRO A 35 -8.33 4.95 -9.82
N GLY A 36 -8.43 6.14 -10.40
CA GLY A 36 -9.20 7.24 -9.83
C GLY A 36 -8.48 8.00 -8.70
N PHE A 37 -7.28 7.56 -8.29
CA PHE A 37 -6.45 8.19 -7.27
C PHE A 37 -7.22 8.60 -6.01
N PRO A 38 -7.87 7.65 -5.29
CA PRO A 38 -8.65 7.96 -4.11
C PRO A 38 -7.85 8.75 -3.06
N ASP A 39 -8.56 9.54 -2.26
CA ASP A 39 -7.97 10.28 -1.15
C ASP A 39 -7.31 9.30 -0.15
N PRO A 40 -6.04 9.49 0.24
CA PRO A 40 -5.34 8.56 1.12
C PRO A 40 -5.75 8.79 2.60
N PRO A 41 -5.41 7.87 3.52
CA PRO A 41 -5.66 8.11 4.93
C PRO A 41 -4.89 9.33 5.45
N ARG A 42 -5.45 10.01 6.45
CA ARG A 42 -4.77 11.12 7.14
C ARG A 42 -3.42 10.71 7.74
N PHE A 43 -3.32 9.47 8.17
CA PHE A 43 -2.15 8.89 8.83
C PHE A 43 -1.98 7.44 8.41
N TRP A 44 -0.72 7.06 8.13
CA TRP A 44 -0.32 5.68 7.91
C TRP A 44 0.91 5.36 8.76
N MET A 45 0.98 4.15 9.32
CA MET A 45 2.16 3.64 10.01
C MET A 45 2.39 2.17 9.66
N GLY A 46 3.58 1.89 9.12
CA GLY A 46 4.11 0.55 8.93
C GLY A 46 5.04 0.19 10.08
N ARG A 47 4.82 -0.95 10.73
CA ARG A 47 5.63 -1.43 11.85
C ARG A 47 6.37 -2.71 11.49
N THR A 48 7.63 -2.79 11.88
CA THR A 48 8.48 -3.96 11.66
C THR A 48 9.33 -4.20 12.91
N VAL A 49 9.89 -5.39 13.03
CA VAL A 49 10.86 -5.71 14.12
C VAL A 49 12.17 -4.93 14.01
N GLN A 50 12.40 -4.20 12.92
CA GLN A 50 13.59 -3.39 12.69
C GLN A 50 13.32 -1.88 12.83
N GLY A 51 12.06 -1.47 12.95
CA GLY A 51 11.68 -0.07 13.03
C GLY A 51 10.27 0.21 12.52
N ASN A 52 9.84 1.45 12.75
CA ASN A 52 8.55 1.96 12.29
C ASN A 52 8.77 2.97 11.16
N GLN A 53 7.83 3.04 10.23
CA GLN A 53 7.72 4.12 9.24
C GLN A 53 6.32 4.71 9.34
N TRP A 54 6.20 6.01 9.09
CA TRP A 54 4.91 6.67 9.07
C TRP A 54 4.87 7.75 8.01
N ARG A 55 3.67 8.10 7.56
CA ARG A 55 3.41 9.21 6.64
C ARG A 55 2.09 9.88 6.96
N PHE A 56 1.99 11.12 6.53
CA PHE A 56 0.86 12.00 6.79
C PHE A 56 0.29 12.49 5.47
N HIS A 57 -1.01 12.69 5.43
CA HIS A 57 -1.70 13.33 4.32
C HIS A 57 -1.18 14.75 4.06
N TYR A 58 -1.09 15.15 2.79
CA TYR A 58 -0.53 16.45 2.39
C TYR A 58 -1.28 17.65 2.97
N ALA A 59 -2.60 17.52 3.12
CA ALA A 59 -3.48 18.56 3.66
C ALA A 59 -3.48 18.66 5.20
N LEU A 60 -2.72 17.83 5.94
CA LEU A 60 -2.66 17.97 7.39
C LEU A 60 -1.89 19.25 7.81
N PRO A 61 -2.43 20.05 8.74
CA PRO A 61 -1.77 21.26 9.20
C PRO A 61 -0.38 20.98 9.82
N PRO A 62 0.62 21.85 9.61
CA PRO A 62 1.99 21.64 10.11
C PRO A 62 2.08 21.36 11.62
N GLU A 63 1.25 22.01 12.43
CA GLU A 63 1.20 21.83 13.88
C GLU A 63 0.66 20.44 14.29
N THR A 64 -0.33 19.94 13.54
CA THR A 64 -0.85 18.58 13.74
C THR A 64 0.21 17.56 13.35
N VAL A 65 0.93 17.83 12.25
CA VAL A 65 2.03 16.98 11.81
C VAL A 65 3.15 16.94 12.84
N ALA A 66 3.58 18.08 13.38
CA ALA A 66 4.64 18.13 14.38
C ALA A 66 4.30 17.28 15.61
N THR A 67 3.06 17.41 16.11
CA THR A 67 2.57 16.57 17.22
C THR A 67 2.59 15.08 16.88
N LEU A 68 2.14 14.71 15.67
CA LEU A 68 2.12 13.31 15.25
C LEU A 68 3.53 12.75 15.04
N GLU A 69 4.45 13.56 14.54
CA GLU A 69 5.85 13.21 14.33
C GLU A 69 6.52 12.88 15.66
N GLU A 70 6.35 13.71 16.69
CA GLU A 70 6.86 13.46 18.05
C GLU A 70 6.32 12.13 18.61
N LEU A 71 5.02 11.88 18.46
CA LEU A 71 4.39 10.62 18.90
C LEU A 71 4.93 9.40 18.16
N CYS A 72 5.24 9.54 16.87
CA CYS A 72 5.77 8.44 16.07
C CYS A 72 7.26 8.18 16.38
N GLN A 73 8.04 9.23 16.60
CA GLN A 73 9.44 9.11 17.02
C GLN A 73 9.58 8.46 18.41
N ALA A 74 8.63 8.73 19.30
CA ALA A 74 8.56 8.09 20.61
C ALA A 74 7.99 6.66 20.58
N GLU A 75 7.43 6.19 19.46
CA GLU A 75 6.89 4.84 19.35
C GLU A 75 8.04 3.81 19.32
N PRO A 76 8.09 2.85 20.26
CA PRO A 76 9.18 1.89 20.31
C PRO A 76 9.15 0.94 19.10
N VAL A 77 10.32 0.39 18.79
CA VAL A 77 10.41 -0.74 17.86
C VAL A 77 9.70 -1.95 18.49
N PRO A 78 8.67 -2.50 17.83
CA PRO A 78 7.90 -3.59 18.41
C PRO A 78 8.71 -4.88 18.50
N THR A 79 8.60 -5.57 19.64
CA THR A 79 9.03 -6.96 19.81
C THR A 79 7.91 -7.95 19.48
N ASP A 80 6.64 -7.52 19.53
CA ASP A 80 5.45 -8.27 19.13
C ASP A 80 4.54 -7.39 18.25
N LEU A 81 4.45 -7.74 16.96
CA LEU A 81 3.67 -7.00 15.97
C LEU A 81 2.14 -7.19 16.10
N ARG A 82 1.69 -8.14 16.93
CA ARG A 82 0.25 -8.34 17.20
C ARG A 82 -0.32 -7.27 18.12
N GLN A 83 0.55 -6.60 18.89
CA GLN A 83 0.14 -5.51 19.77
C GLN A 83 -0.05 -4.23 18.96
N PRO A 84 -1.05 -3.39 19.31
CA PRO A 84 -1.20 -2.08 18.68
C PRO A 84 0.03 -1.18 18.96
N PRO A 85 0.19 -0.07 18.21
CA PRO A 85 1.15 0.95 18.59
C PRO A 85 0.85 1.48 20.00
N GLN A 86 1.88 1.68 20.81
CA GLN A 86 1.71 2.19 22.18
C GLN A 86 1.08 3.60 22.16
N ASN A 87 1.52 4.44 21.23
CA ASN A 87 1.03 5.80 21.06
C ASN A 87 -0.27 5.88 20.24
N ALA A 88 -0.92 4.75 19.90
CA ALA A 88 -2.12 4.73 19.06
C ALA A 88 -3.26 5.61 19.59
N ALA A 89 -3.49 5.62 20.91
CA ALA A 89 -4.54 6.45 21.51
C ALA A 89 -4.23 7.96 21.39
N ALA A 90 -2.98 8.35 21.62
CA ALA A 90 -2.52 9.73 21.49
C ALA A 90 -2.57 10.21 20.02
N ILE A 91 -2.15 9.36 19.09
CA ILE A 91 -2.24 9.61 17.64
C ILE A 91 -3.70 9.84 17.23
N LYS A 92 -4.63 8.96 17.65
CA LYS A 92 -6.06 9.12 17.37
C LYS A 92 -6.62 10.41 17.98
N SER A 93 -6.21 10.75 19.20
CA SER A 93 -6.61 12.00 19.86
C SER A 93 -6.15 13.24 19.07
N ALA A 94 -4.89 13.26 18.62
CA ALA A 94 -4.36 14.35 17.79
C ALA A 94 -5.12 14.49 16.46
N LEU A 95 -5.41 13.37 15.78
CA LEU A 95 -6.19 13.38 14.54
C LEU A 95 -7.63 13.84 14.76
N ASN A 96 -8.28 13.43 15.86
CA ASN A 96 -9.65 13.83 16.19
C ASN A 96 -9.80 15.32 16.50
N ARG A 97 -8.76 15.96 17.10
CA ARG A 97 -8.76 17.43 17.30
C ARG A 97 -8.78 18.19 15.98
N HIS A 98 -8.17 17.64 14.94
CA HIS A 98 -8.22 18.22 13.59
C HIS A 98 -9.56 17.92 12.90
N ALA A 99 -10.00 16.66 12.87
CA ALA A 99 -11.33 16.26 12.41
C ALA A 99 -11.70 14.83 12.88
N PRO A 100 -12.98 14.49 13.06
CA PRO A 100 -13.40 13.15 13.48
C PRO A 100 -12.82 12.03 12.60
N ILE A 101 -12.35 10.95 13.21
CA ILE A 101 -11.92 9.73 12.50
C ILE A 101 -13.17 8.96 12.07
N GLN A 102 -13.34 8.78 10.75
CA GLN A 102 -14.46 8.03 10.18
C GLN A 102 -14.18 6.52 10.09
N SER A 103 -12.91 6.13 9.94
CA SER A 103 -12.48 4.72 9.82
C SER A 103 -11.04 4.51 10.29
N ASP A 104 -10.73 3.31 10.74
CA ASP A 104 -9.38 2.82 11.10
C ASP A 104 -9.20 1.42 10.50
N TYR A 105 -8.09 1.21 9.79
CA TYR A 105 -7.76 -0.07 9.15
C TYR A 105 -6.40 -0.55 9.64
N ARG A 106 -6.33 -1.83 9.98
CA ARG A 106 -5.11 -2.49 10.46
C ARG A 106 -5.05 -3.89 9.89
N GLY A 107 -3.86 -4.30 9.49
CA GLY A 107 -3.66 -5.64 9.00
C GLY A 107 -2.19 -5.96 8.82
N PRO A 108 -1.87 -7.26 8.67
CA PRO A 108 -0.56 -7.68 8.25
C PRO A 108 -0.25 -7.19 6.82
N ALA A 109 1.00 -6.85 6.56
CA ALA A 109 1.53 -6.68 5.22
C ALA A 109 2.29 -7.96 4.84
N TYR A 110 1.86 -8.61 3.76
CA TYR A 110 2.50 -9.82 3.26
C TYR A 110 3.51 -9.47 2.17
N TRP A 111 4.65 -10.14 2.21
CA TRP A 111 5.59 -10.17 1.11
C TRP A 111 5.69 -11.60 0.60
N VAL A 112 5.39 -11.78 -0.67
CA VAL A 112 5.62 -13.05 -1.36
C VAL A 112 6.97 -12.92 -2.05
N PRO A 113 8.00 -13.68 -1.63
CA PRO A 113 9.26 -13.71 -2.37
C PRO A 113 8.98 -14.16 -3.80
N ARG A 114 9.82 -13.76 -4.75
CA ARG A 114 9.67 -14.19 -6.14
C ARG A 114 9.63 -15.72 -6.17
N ALA A 115 8.45 -16.27 -6.43
CA ALA A 115 8.29 -17.69 -6.70
C ALA A 115 9.10 -18.01 -7.97
N GLY A 116 9.57 -19.25 -8.09
CA GLY A 116 10.34 -19.70 -9.24
C GLY A 116 9.53 -19.65 -10.53
N ASP A 117 9.14 -20.80 -11.06
CA ASP A 117 8.41 -20.85 -12.31
C ASP A 117 7.04 -20.19 -12.18
N SER A 118 6.68 -19.37 -13.17
CA SER A 118 5.30 -18.85 -13.28
C SER A 118 4.35 -20.03 -13.46
N PRO A 119 3.13 -19.99 -12.89
CA PRO A 119 2.16 -21.05 -13.10
C PRO A 119 1.99 -21.26 -14.61
N HIS A 120 2.19 -22.47 -15.13
CA HIS A 120 2.13 -22.76 -16.58
C HIS A 120 0.78 -22.36 -17.22
N GLN A 121 -0.25 -22.16 -16.41
CA GLN A 121 -1.61 -21.82 -16.83
C GLN A 121 -1.91 -20.32 -16.76
N ALA A 122 -1.00 -19.51 -16.20
CA ALA A 122 -1.18 -18.07 -16.10
C ALA A 122 -0.59 -17.38 -17.34
N THR A 123 -1.41 -16.59 -18.02
CA THR A 123 -0.98 -15.72 -19.11
C THR A 123 -1.00 -14.27 -18.65
N LEU A 124 -0.05 -13.47 -19.12
CA LEU A 124 -0.12 -12.04 -18.98
C LEU A 124 -1.13 -11.49 -19.99
N ILE A 125 -2.10 -10.73 -19.51
CA ILE A 125 -3.00 -9.98 -20.37
C ILE A 125 -2.24 -8.80 -20.93
N THR A 126 -2.30 -8.65 -22.26
CA THR A 126 -1.74 -7.57 -23.08
C THR A 126 -2.85 -7.01 -23.96
N SER A 127 -2.58 -5.95 -24.71
CA SER A 127 -3.52 -5.45 -25.72
C SER A 127 -3.83 -6.47 -26.83
N THR A 128 -3.01 -7.52 -27.01
CA THR A 128 -3.17 -8.53 -28.07
C THR A 128 -4.00 -9.74 -27.65
N ASN A 129 -4.34 -9.88 -26.36
CA ASN A 129 -5.14 -10.99 -25.85
C ASN A 129 -6.20 -10.54 -24.81
N ALA A 130 -6.52 -9.24 -24.79
CA ALA A 130 -7.46 -8.64 -23.83
C ALA A 130 -8.87 -9.23 -23.94
N GLU A 131 -9.25 -9.76 -25.11
CA GLU A 131 -10.52 -10.44 -25.33
C GLU A 131 -10.76 -11.62 -24.38
N LEU A 132 -9.70 -12.22 -23.84
CA LEU A 132 -9.80 -13.29 -22.83
C LEU A 132 -10.56 -12.85 -21.57
N LEU A 133 -10.55 -11.55 -21.25
CA LEU A 133 -11.25 -10.98 -20.10
C LEU A 133 -12.75 -10.74 -20.35
N HIS A 134 -13.19 -10.70 -21.61
CA HIS A 134 -14.52 -10.17 -21.98
C HIS A 134 -15.69 -10.90 -21.30
N ARG A 135 -15.54 -12.19 -21.03
CA ARG A 135 -16.63 -13.02 -20.48
C ARG A 135 -16.91 -12.79 -19.00
N HIS A 136 -15.86 -12.60 -18.20
CA HIS A 136 -15.95 -12.61 -16.74
C HIS A 136 -15.42 -11.32 -16.09
N PHE A 137 -14.63 -10.55 -16.82
CA PHE A 137 -13.92 -9.37 -16.34
C PHE A 137 -14.02 -8.22 -17.35
N ALA A 138 -15.19 -8.06 -17.99
CA ALA A 138 -15.42 -6.99 -18.98
C ALA A 138 -15.09 -5.59 -18.43
N ASP A 139 -15.32 -5.37 -17.14
CA ASP A 139 -15.01 -4.09 -16.46
C ASP A 139 -13.52 -3.74 -16.52
N LEU A 140 -12.62 -4.73 -16.62
CA LEU A 140 -11.17 -4.48 -16.77
C LEU A 140 -10.81 -3.98 -18.18
N LEU A 141 -11.72 -4.10 -19.14
CA LEU A 141 -11.56 -3.63 -20.52
C LEU A 141 -12.06 -2.19 -20.72
N GLU A 142 -12.70 -1.61 -19.71
CA GLU A 142 -13.12 -0.21 -19.77
C GLU A 142 -11.91 0.71 -20.02
N PRO A 143 -12.07 1.76 -20.85
CA PRO A 143 -11.01 2.73 -21.13
C PRO A 143 -10.35 3.22 -19.83
N ASP A 144 -9.04 3.42 -19.87
CA ASP A 144 -8.18 3.84 -18.76
C ASP A 144 -7.98 2.82 -17.61
N THR A 145 -8.89 1.86 -17.41
CA THR A 145 -8.80 0.88 -16.31
C THR A 145 -7.62 -0.09 -16.49
N TYR A 146 -7.48 -0.66 -17.68
CA TYR A 146 -6.45 -1.66 -17.98
C TYR A 146 -5.01 -1.11 -17.82
N HIS A 147 -4.76 0.13 -18.26
CA HIS A 147 -3.43 0.73 -18.17
C HIS A 147 -3.08 1.23 -16.76
N LEU A 148 -4.09 1.52 -15.93
CA LEU A 148 -3.91 2.01 -14.56
C LEU A 148 -3.75 0.89 -13.51
N LEU A 149 -4.24 -0.32 -13.79
CA LEU A 149 -4.19 -1.46 -12.87
C LEU A 149 -2.87 -2.26 -12.92
N GLY A 150 -1.99 -1.97 -13.87
CA GLY A 150 -0.71 -2.65 -14.02
C GLY A 150 -0.83 -4.00 -14.73
N PRO A 151 0.20 -4.87 -14.69
CA PRO A 151 0.16 -6.15 -15.39
C PRO A 151 -0.94 -7.05 -14.81
N VAL A 152 -2.01 -7.26 -15.58
CA VAL A 152 -3.07 -8.23 -15.26
C VAL A 152 -2.61 -9.60 -15.74
N ALA A 153 -2.55 -10.58 -14.85
CA ALA A 153 -2.34 -11.98 -15.22
C ALA A 153 -3.61 -12.78 -14.95
N ALA A 154 -3.97 -13.67 -15.86
CA ALA A 154 -5.16 -14.49 -15.77
C ALA A 154 -4.82 -15.97 -15.97
N VAL A 155 -5.54 -16.85 -15.27
CA VAL A 155 -5.52 -18.28 -15.56
C VAL A 155 -6.57 -18.54 -16.65
N VAL A 156 -6.15 -19.11 -17.77
CA VAL A 156 -7.07 -19.35 -18.89
C VAL A 156 -7.58 -20.79 -18.87
N VAL A 157 -8.89 -20.95 -18.79
CA VAL A 157 -9.59 -22.25 -18.87
C VAL A 157 -10.57 -22.20 -20.04
N ASP A 158 -10.47 -23.16 -20.96
CA ASP A 158 -11.32 -23.25 -22.16
C ASP A 158 -11.37 -21.96 -23.01
N GLY A 159 -10.23 -21.25 -23.08
CA GLY A 159 -10.10 -20.01 -23.86
C GLY A 159 -10.69 -18.76 -23.22
N CYS A 160 -11.04 -18.81 -21.92
CA CYS A 160 -11.52 -17.67 -21.14
C CYS A 160 -10.67 -17.49 -19.87
N ALA A 161 -10.45 -16.25 -19.44
CA ALA A 161 -9.89 -15.91 -18.13
C ALA A 161 -10.86 -16.20 -16.98
#